data_AF-D7G8M5-F1
#
_entry.id   AF-D7G8M5-F1
#
_cell.length_a   1.000
_cell.length_b   1.000
_cell.length_c   1.000
_cell.angle_alpha   90.00
_cell.angle_beta   90.00
_cell.angle_gamma   90.00
#
_symmetry.space_group_name_H-M   'P 1'
#
loop_
_entity.id
_entity.type
_entity.pdbx_description
1 polymer ?
#
loop_
_entity_poly.entity_id
_entity_poly.type
_entity_poly.pdbx_seq_one_letter_code
_entity_poly.pdbx_strand_id
1 'polypeptide(L)'
;MGPCGNKGWEGGGPSDGAARAASSAEVAPTPPSARPVLECTRADCRWYTSHYCEENSLRLCNHLLGRAESDGVQLSVVFVSNAARQVPVWFQRLADRRDEPVLWDYHGGTQRWPLN
;
A
#
# COMPACT_ATOMS: atom_id res chain seq x y z
N MET A 1 -15.04 30.66 75.92
CA MET A 1 -14.97 29.42 76.74
C MET A 1 -16.39 28.91 76.93
N GLY A 2 -16.62 27.66 76.53
CA GLY A 2 -17.92 26.97 76.57
C GLY A 2 -18.33 26.44 75.19
N PRO A 3 -18.20 25.13 74.91
CA PRO A 3 -18.62 24.55 73.64
C PRO A 3 -20.08 24.07 73.68
N CYS A 4 -20.80 24.39 72.60
CA CYS A 4 -22.09 23.81 72.22
C CYS A 4 -21.88 22.47 71.49
N GLY A 5 -22.86 21.56 71.59
CA GLY A 5 -23.15 20.63 70.49
C GLY A 5 -23.25 19.14 70.81
N ASN A 6 -24.35 18.76 71.47
CA ASN A 6 -25.27 17.66 71.16
C ASN A 6 -24.79 16.40 70.39
N LYS A 7 -24.76 15.28 71.14
CA LYS A 7 -25.34 13.93 70.90
C LYS A 7 -26.22 13.85 69.64
N GLY A 8 -26.19 12.86 68.75
CA GLY A 8 -25.67 11.49 68.72
C GLY A 8 -26.60 10.74 67.74
N TRP A 9 -26.09 10.33 66.57
CA TRP A 9 -26.88 9.64 65.54
C TRP A 9 -26.58 8.13 65.58
N GLU A 10 -27.65 7.33 65.55
CA GLU A 10 -27.67 5.88 65.64
C GLU A 10 -27.26 5.19 64.33
N GLY A 11 -26.51 4.09 64.47
CA GLY A 11 -26.82 2.81 63.85
C GLY A 11 -26.55 2.60 62.35
N GLY A 12 -25.69 1.61 62.06
CA GLY A 12 -25.83 0.75 60.88
C GLY A 12 -24.69 0.85 59.86
N GLY A 13 -23.78 -0.13 59.87
CA GLY A 13 -23.06 -0.53 58.64
C GLY A 13 -24.05 -1.11 57.61
N PRO A 14 -23.67 -1.27 56.33
CA PRO A 14 -22.69 -2.31 56.00
C PRO A 14 -21.77 -2.05 54.78
N SER A 15 -20.68 -2.82 54.77
CA SER A 15 -20.01 -3.49 53.64
C SER A 15 -19.71 -2.73 52.34
N ASP A 16 -18.42 -2.45 52.16
CA ASP A 16 -17.58 -2.90 51.05
C ASP A 16 -18.18 -2.88 49.63
N GLY A 17 -17.79 -1.84 48.90
CA GLY A 17 -16.97 -2.05 47.70
C GLY A 17 -17.63 -2.73 46.50
N ALA A 18 -18.69 -2.13 45.95
CA ALA A 18 -19.08 -2.41 44.57
C ALA A 18 -18.18 -1.62 43.60
N ALA A 19 -16.98 -2.17 43.34
CA ALA A 19 -16.13 -1.70 42.26
C ALA A 19 -16.87 -1.84 40.93
N ARG A 20 -16.97 -0.72 40.19
CA ARG A 20 -17.50 -0.68 38.83
C ARG A 20 -16.74 -1.69 37.97
N ALA A 21 -17.41 -2.73 37.52
CA ALA A 21 -16.91 -3.60 36.47
C ALA A 21 -16.71 -2.76 35.20
N ALA A 22 -15.45 -2.45 34.89
CA ALA A 22 -15.08 -1.86 33.62
C ALA A 22 -15.42 -2.88 32.53
N SER A 23 -16.26 -2.48 31.59
CA SER A 23 -16.54 -3.22 30.37
C SER A 23 -15.20 -3.50 29.67
N SER A 24 -14.83 -4.77 29.56
CA SER A 24 -13.78 -5.21 28.64
C SER A 24 -14.22 -4.84 27.24
N ALA A 25 -13.78 -3.67 26.77
CA ALA A 25 -13.74 -3.38 25.35
C ALA A 25 -12.74 -4.38 24.76
N GLU A 26 -13.27 -5.46 24.18
CA GLU A 26 -12.54 -6.36 23.33
C GLU A 26 -11.92 -5.51 22.20
N VAL A 27 -10.60 -5.33 22.26
CA VAL A 27 -9.85 -4.64 21.21
C VAL A 27 -9.95 -5.53 19.99
N ALA A 28 -10.83 -5.14 19.06
CA ALA A 28 -10.94 -5.78 17.75
C ALA A 28 -9.53 -5.89 17.13
N PRO A 29 -9.20 -7.00 16.44
CA PRO A 29 -7.92 -7.10 15.76
C PRO A 29 -7.84 -5.96 14.75
N THR A 30 -6.86 -5.07 14.92
CA THR A 30 -6.50 -4.11 13.89
C THR A 30 -6.24 -4.91 12.61
N PRO A 31 -6.87 -4.55 11.47
CA PRO A 31 -6.58 -5.23 10.21
C PRO A 31 -5.07 -5.14 9.96
N PRO A 32 -4.43 -6.19 9.39
CA PRO A 32 -3.01 -6.13 9.08
C PRO A 32 -2.79 -4.87 8.26
N SER A 33 -1.96 -3.97 8.82
CA SER A 33 -1.52 -2.70 8.25
C SER A 33 -1.71 -2.71 6.74
N ALA A 34 -2.73 -1.97 6.27
CA ALA A 34 -2.98 -1.83 4.85
C ALA A 34 -1.69 -1.30 4.24
N ARG A 35 -1.04 -2.11 3.40
CA ARG A 35 0.17 -1.67 2.72
C ARG A 35 -0.16 -0.36 2.01
N PRO A 36 0.64 0.70 2.18
CA PRO A 36 0.40 1.93 1.45
C PRO A 36 0.37 1.61 -0.04
N VAL A 37 -0.80 1.81 -0.65
CA VAL A 37 -1.00 1.65 -2.09
C VAL A 37 -0.62 3.00 -2.69
N LEU A 38 0.40 3.00 -3.55
CA LEU A 38 0.74 4.17 -4.34
C LEU A 38 -0.33 4.35 -5.42
N GLU A 39 -1.43 4.98 -5.05
CA GLU A 39 -2.56 5.25 -5.93
C GLU A 39 -2.14 6.19 -7.06
N CYS A 40 -2.27 5.69 -8.29
CA CYS A 40 -2.00 6.41 -9.53
C CYS A 40 -2.95 5.90 -10.62
N THR A 41 -3.70 6.81 -11.22
CA THR A 41 -4.65 6.47 -12.27
C THR A 41 -4.06 6.77 -13.64
N ARG A 42 -4.66 6.20 -14.69
CA ARG A 42 -4.32 6.57 -16.08
C ARG A 42 -4.49 8.07 -16.36
N ALA A 43 -5.34 8.76 -15.59
CA ALA A 43 -5.56 10.18 -15.76
C ALA A 43 -4.34 11.02 -15.34
N ASP A 44 -3.52 10.51 -14.42
CA ASP A 44 -2.32 11.18 -13.92
C ASP A 44 -1.15 11.05 -14.92
N CYS A 45 -1.15 10.00 -15.75
CA CYS A 45 -0.13 9.74 -16.76
C CYS A 45 -0.44 10.39 -18.12
N ARG A 46 -0.73 11.71 -18.16
CA ARG A 46 -1.00 12.46 -19.41
C ARG A 46 0.15 12.44 -20.41
N TRP A 47 1.37 12.18 -19.94
CA TRP A 47 2.60 12.09 -20.72
C TRP A 47 2.84 10.71 -21.35
N TYR A 48 1.90 9.76 -21.21
CA TYR A 48 2.03 8.42 -21.79
C TYR A 48 2.16 8.46 -23.32
N THR A 49 3.18 7.78 -23.84
CA THR A 49 3.41 7.64 -25.29
C THR A 49 3.47 6.16 -25.69
N SER A 50 2.69 5.75 -26.70
CA SER A 50 2.69 4.35 -27.16
C SER A 50 4.07 3.93 -27.66
N HIS A 51 4.50 2.70 -27.36
CA HIS A 51 5.80 2.13 -27.74
C HIS A 51 7.05 2.76 -27.08
N TYR A 52 6.89 3.69 -26.13
CA TYR A 52 8.00 4.25 -25.33
C TYR A 52 7.87 3.82 -23.87
N CYS A 53 7.84 2.51 -23.64
CA CYS A 53 7.56 1.94 -22.31
C CYS A 53 8.65 2.33 -21.29
N GLU A 54 9.90 2.43 -21.71
CA GLU A 54 11.03 2.88 -20.89
C GLU A 54 10.86 4.30 -20.36
N GLU A 55 10.55 5.26 -21.24
CA GLU A 55 10.31 6.65 -20.87
C GLU A 55 9.05 6.77 -20.01
N ASN A 56 8.02 5.98 -20.34
CA ASN A 56 6.80 5.97 -19.56
C ASN A 56 7.02 5.45 -18.13
N SER A 57 7.79 4.38 -17.95
CA SER A 57 8.11 3.84 -16.62
C SER A 57 8.99 4.80 -15.82
N LEU A 58 9.96 5.46 -16.46
CA LEU A 58 10.80 6.47 -15.82
C LEU A 58 9.96 7.63 -15.28
N ARG A 59 9.08 8.19 -16.10
CA ARG A 59 8.18 9.28 -15.69
C ARG A 59 7.21 8.84 -14.60
N LEU A 60 6.73 7.60 -14.62
CA LEU A 60 5.87 7.06 -13.56
C LEU A 60 6.62 7.00 -12.23
N CYS A 61 7.84 6.46 -12.24
CA CYS A 61 8.67 6.40 -11.05
C CYS A 61 8.95 7.79 -10.49
N ASN A 62 9.33 8.75 -11.34
CA ASN A 62 9.56 10.13 -10.91
C ASN A 62 8.30 10.77 -10.30
N HIS A 63 7.12 10.48 -10.85
CA HIS A 63 5.86 10.98 -10.32
C HIS A 63 5.52 10.38 -8.94
N LEU A 64 5.87 9.12 -8.71
CA LEU A 64 5.54 8.39 -7.48
C LEU A 64 6.61 8.44 -6.40
N LEU A 65 7.84 8.82 -6.74
CA LEU A 65 9.02 8.71 -5.86
C LEU A 65 8.80 9.37 -4.50
N GLY A 66 8.30 10.62 -4.47
CA GLY A 66 8.09 11.33 -3.20
C GLY A 66 7.07 10.66 -2.28
N ARG A 67 6.01 10.04 -2.86
CA ARG A 67 5.01 9.27 -2.09
C ARG A 67 5.58 7.92 -1.65
N ALA A 68 6.37 7.29 -2.51
CA ALA A 68 7.04 6.04 -2.18
C ALA A 68 8.01 6.22 -1.02
N GLU A 69 8.78 7.31 -1.00
CA GLU A 69 9.69 7.65 0.09
C GLU A 69 8.95 7.95 1.39
N SER A 70 7.86 8.73 1.37
CA SER A 70 7.06 9.03 2.57
C SER A 70 6.45 7.78 3.20
N ASP A 71 6.06 6.83 2.35
CA ASP A 71 5.33 5.63 2.76
C ASP A 71 6.27 4.42 2.98
N GLY A 72 7.58 4.60 2.78
CA GLY A 72 8.58 3.54 2.90
C GLY A 72 8.43 2.42 1.86
N VAL A 73 7.84 2.72 0.69
CA VAL A 73 7.60 1.78 -0.41
C VAL A 73 8.78 1.76 -1.36
N GLN A 74 9.23 0.57 -1.74
CA GLN A 74 10.26 0.40 -2.77
C GLN A 74 9.62 0.44 -4.17
N LEU A 75 10.14 1.30 -5.05
CA LEU A 75 9.77 1.34 -6.47
C LEU A 75 10.80 0.56 -7.30
N SER A 76 10.30 -0.28 -8.22
CA SER A 76 11.13 -1.01 -9.18
C SER A 76 10.49 -0.99 -10.56
N VAL A 77 11.31 -0.81 -11.60
CA VAL A 77 10.90 -0.99 -13.00
C VAL A 77 11.34 -2.37 -13.47
N VAL A 78 10.42 -3.13 -14.04
CA VAL A 78 10.69 -4.49 -14.54
C VAL A 78 10.61 -4.49 -16.06
N PHE A 79 11.69 -4.92 -16.70
CA PHE A 79 11.73 -5.19 -18.14
C PHE A 79 11.56 -6.69 -18.38
N VAL A 80 10.63 -7.10 -19.26
CA VAL A 80 10.34 -8.53 -19.55
C VAL A 80 10.62 -8.92 -21.02
N SER A 81 11.66 -9.75 -21.25
CA SER A 81 12.08 -10.35 -22.54
C SER A 81 13.11 -11.44 -22.42
N ASN A 82 13.47 -12.00 -23.56
CA ASN A 82 14.16 -13.26 -23.74
C ASN A 82 15.21 -13.13 -24.84
N ALA A 83 16.01 -14.17 -25.01
CA ALA A 83 17.07 -14.20 -26.02
C ALA A 83 16.55 -13.98 -27.45
N ALA A 84 15.32 -14.39 -27.73
CA ALA A 84 14.67 -14.22 -29.03
C ALA A 84 14.06 -12.83 -29.23
N ARG A 85 13.94 -12.01 -28.17
CA ARG A 85 13.20 -10.73 -28.18
C ARG A 85 11.78 -10.92 -28.68
N GLN A 86 11.10 -11.92 -28.14
CA GLN A 86 9.77 -12.33 -28.54
C GLN A 86 8.98 -12.75 -27.31
N VAL A 87 8.33 -11.77 -26.67
CA VAL A 87 7.53 -12.00 -25.46
C VAL A 87 6.06 -11.85 -25.76
N PRO A 88 5.25 -12.91 -25.62
CA PRO A 88 3.81 -12.78 -25.69
C PRO A 88 3.29 -12.13 -24.41
N VAL A 89 2.54 -11.04 -24.55
CA VAL A 89 1.83 -10.39 -23.45
C VAL A 89 0.35 -10.28 -23.78
N TRP A 90 -0.51 -10.85 -22.94
CA TRP A 90 -1.97 -10.83 -23.10
C TRP A 90 -2.60 -9.56 -22.51
N PHE A 91 -3.90 -9.36 -22.81
CA PHE A 91 -4.70 -8.22 -22.33
C PHE A 91 -4.12 -6.84 -22.67
N GLN A 92 -3.32 -6.78 -23.74
CA GLN A 92 -2.73 -5.55 -24.22
C GLN A 92 -3.73 -4.76 -25.05
N ARG A 93 -3.68 -3.43 -24.95
CA ARG A 93 -4.56 -2.52 -25.70
C ARG A 93 -4.31 -2.56 -27.21
N LEU A 94 -3.14 -3.06 -27.62
CA LEU A 94 -2.77 -3.21 -29.03
C LEU A 94 -3.34 -4.50 -29.65
N ALA A 95 -3.82 -5.45 -28.84
CA ALA A 95 -4.43 -6.66 -29.35
C ALA A 95 -5.83 -6.36 -29.90
N ASP A 96 -6.20 -7.01 -31.01
CA ASP A 96 -7.56 -6.96 -31.55
C ASP A 96 -8.55 -7.61 -30.56
N ARG A 97 -8.12 -8.70 -29.92
CA ARG A 97 -8.86 -9.35 -28.84
C ARG A 97 -8.02 -9.48 -27.58
N ARG A 98 -8.65 -9.33 -26.40
CA ARG A 98 -7.95 -9.36 -25.10
C ARG A 98 -7.28 -10.68 -24.78
N ASP A 99 -7.79 -11.78 -25.32
CA ASP A 99 -7.27 -13.15 -25.18
C ASP A 99 -6.14 -13.47 -26.16
N GLU A 100 -5.80 -12.56 -27.08
CA GLU A 100 -4.68 -12.71 -27.99
C GLU A 100 -3.42 -12.01 -27.46
N PRO A 101 -2.24 -12.62 -27.62
CA PRO A 101 -0.99 -12.02 -27.19
C PRO A 101 -0.51 -10.96 -28.19
N VAL A 102 0.04 -9.87 -27.67
CA VAL A 102 0.88 -8.94 -28.43
C VAL A 102 2.34 -9.34 -28.21
N LEU A 103 3.09 -9.49 -29.30
CA LEU A 103 4.51 -9.82 -29.25
C LEU A 103 5.35 -8.56 -29.04
N TRP A 104 6.12 -8.52 -27.95
CA TRP A 104 7.04 -7.43 -27.65
C TRP A 104 8.50 -7.90 -27.76
N ASP A 105 9.37 -6.99 -28.19
CA ASP A 105 10.80 -7.25 -28.40
C ASP A 105 11.68 -6.87 -27.19
N TYR A 106 11.43 -5.68 -26.64
CA TYR A 106 12.31 -4.82 -25.84
C TYR A 106 13.77 -4.81 -26.30
N HIS A 107 14.33 -3.61 -26.50
CA HIS A 107 15.72 -3.44 -26.87
C HIS A 107 16.45 -2.59 -25.83
N GLY A 108 17.59 -3.11 -25.36
CA GLY A 108 18.62 -2.41 -24.60
C GLY A 108 19.98 -3.07 -24.88
N GLY A 109 20.54 -2.81 -26.07
CA GLY A 109 21.92 -3.16 -26.45
C GLY A 109 22.10 -4.34 -27.41
N THR A 110 22.90 -4.13 -28.46
CA THR A 110 23.55 -5.18 -29.25
C THR A 110 24.65 -5.83 -28.42
N GLN A 111 24.52 -7.10 -28.04
CA GLN A 111 25.66 -7.93 -27.67
C GLN A 111 25.80 -9.06 -28.68
N ARG A 112 26.80 -8.91 -29.55
CA ARG A 112 27.39 -10.05 -30.26
C ARG A 112 28.28 -10.76 -29.24
N TRP A 113 27.81 -11.90 -28.73
CA TRP A 113 28.68 -12.83 -28.00
C TRP A 113 29.45 -13.68 -29.01
N PRO A 114 30.77 -13.90 -28.83
CA PRO A 114 31.52 -14.84 -29.65
C PRO A 114 31.09 -16.25 -29.24
N LEU A 115 30.60 -17.03 -30.20
CA LEU A 115 30.52 -18.47 -30.05
C LEU A 115 31.95 -18.99 -30.17
N ASN A 116 32.39 -19.69 -29.12
CA ASN A 116 33.52 -20.62 -29.17
C ASN A 116 33.11 -21.86 -29.98
#